data_AF-A0A1V4Y354-F1
#
_entry.id   AF-A0A1V4Y354-F1
#
_cell.length_a   1.000
_cell.length_b   1.000
_cell.length_c   1.000
_cell.angle_alpha   90.00
_cell.angle_beta   90.00
_cell.angle_gamma   90.00
#
_symmetry.space_group_name_H-M   'P 1'
#
loop_
_entity.id
_entity.type
_entity.pdbx_description
1 polymer ?
#
loop_
_entity_poly.entity_id
_entity_poly.type
_entity_poly.pdbx_seq_one_letter_code
_entity_poly.pdbx_strand_id
1 'polypeptide(L)'
;MVPKLNVGDLVKTNYGNPGPYRIIKIERGCTCPRYIDLLDDGLDGYEAPPSRPHIHLTVETLDGKGPFYLNGFDEETLWSVWNNDRLELLPPDTPVQTSMF
;
A
#
# COMPACT_ATOMS: atom_id res chain seq x y z
N MET A 1 0.74 -13.45 -11.33
CA MET A 1 1.64 -12.31 -11.13
C MET A 1 0.78 -11.06 -11.30
N VAL A 2 0.63 -10.28 -10.23
CA VAL A 2 -0.19 -9.06 -10.24
C VAL A 2 0.60 -7.97 -10.99
N PRO A 3 -0.04 -7.10 -11.80
CA PRO A 3 0.66 -5.97 -12.40
C PRO A 3 1.33 -5.12 -11.33
N LYS A 4 2.56 -4.66 -11.60
CA LYS A 4 3.30 -3.78 -10.70
C LYS A 4 2.54 -2.46 -10.52
N LEU A 5 2.22 -2.12 -9.27
CA LEU A 5 1.52 -0.86 -8.95
C LEU A 5 2.34 0.36 -9.36
N ASN A 6 1.68 1.40 -9.87
CA ASN A 6 2.28 2.68 -10.26
C ASN A 6 1.57 3.84 -9.56
N VAL A 7 2.26 4.99 -9.52
CA VAL A 7 1.61 6.25 -9.12
C VAL A 7 0.51 6.57 -10.14
N GLY A 8 -0.68 6.91 -9.64
CA GLY A 8 -1.90 7.12 -10.44
C GLY A 8 -2.85 5.92 -10.44
N ASP A 9 -2.38 4.71 -10.11
CA ASP A 9 -3.24 3.53 -10.05
C ASP A 9 -4.29 3.66 -8.93
N LEU A 10 -5.44 3.03 -9.17
CA LEU A 10 -6.51 2.95 -8.20
C LEU A 10 -6.47 1.64 -7.45
N VAL A 11 -6.56 1.71 -6.12
CA VAL A 11 -6.60 0.53 -5.26
C VAL A 11 -7.76 0.62 -4.28
N LYS A 12 -8.25 -0.53 -3.86
CA LYS A 12 -9.08 -0.67 -2.66
C LYS A 12 -8.44 -1.66 -1.70
N THR A 13 -8.82 -1.58 -0.44
CA THR A 13 -8.39 -2.49 0.61
C THR A 13 -9.58 -3.23 1.21
N ASN A 14 -9.34 -4.33 1.93
CA ASN A 14 -10.37 -5.10 2.64
C ASN A 14 -10.55 -4.70 4.11
N TYR A 15 -9.82 -3.71 4.62
CA TYR A 15 -9.91 -3.24 6.01
C TYR A 15 -10.35 -1.77 6.11
N GLY A 16 -10.94 -1.40 7.25
CA GLY A 16 -11.31 -0.01 7.54
C GLY A 16 -12.29 0.59 6.53
N ASN A 17 -12.00 1.81 6.05
CA ASN A 17 -12.68 2.39 4.89
C ASN A 17 -12.01 1.83 3.62
N PRO A 18 -12.70 0.98 2.83
CA PRO A 18 -12.04 0.19 1.80
C PRO A 18 -11.57 1.00 0.57
N GLY A 19 -11.94 2.27 0.43
CA GLY A 19 -11.64 3.09 -0.76
C GLY A 19 -12.83 3.19 -1.72
N PRO A 20 -12.61 3.57 -3.00
CA PRO A 20 -11.34 3.56 -3.74
C PRO A 20 -10.38 4.70 -3.39
N TYR A 21 -9.08 4.41 -3.55
CA TYR A 21 -7.98 5.36 -3.34
C TYR A 21 -7.07 5.42 -4.56
N ARG A 22 -6.53 6.61 -4.85
CA ARG A 22 -5.50 6.84 -5.86
C ARG A 22 -4.12 6.84 -5.22
N ILE A 23 -3.18 6.12 -5.80
CA ILE A 23 -1.80 6.10 -5.34
C ILE A 23 -1.10 7.38 -5.77
N ILE A 24 -0.54 8.13 -4.81
CA ILE A 24 0.22 9.36 -5.07
C ILE A 24 1.72 9.21 -4.77
N LYS A 25 2.10 8.20 -3.98
CA LYS A 25 3.51 7.85 -3.71
C LYS A 25 3.64 6.36 -3.43
N ILE A 26 4.76 5.77 -3.87
CA ILE A 26 5.13 4.40 -3.55
C ILE A 26 6.58 4.37 -3.04
N GLU A 27 6.79 3.77 -1.88
CA GLU A 27 8.10 3.42 -1.36
C GLU A 27 8.27 1.90 -1.47
N ARG A 28 9.35 1.43 -2.08
CA ARG A 28 9.56 0.01 -2.41
C ARG A 28 10.77 -0.56 -1.69
N GLY A 29 10.75 -1.87 -1.47
CA GLY A 29 11.86 -2.59 -0.85
C GLY A 29 12.05 -2.23 0.62
N CYS A 30 10.99 -1.78 1.29
CA CYS A 30 11.05 -1.51 2.72
C CYS A 30 11.09 -2.82 3.50
N THR A 31 11.82 -2.82 4.61
CA THR A 31 11.94 -3.95 5.54
C THR A 31 11.64 -3.52 6.98
N CYS A 32 10.92 -2.40 7.16
CA CYS A 32 10.62 -1.88 8.48
C CYS A 32 9.84 -2.91 9.33
N PRO A 33 10.02 -2.92 10.67
CA PRO A 33 9.18 -3.74 11.55
C PRO A 33 7.72 -3.31 11.46
N ARG A 34 6.80 -4.17 11.91
CA ARG A 34 5.40 -3.77 12.08
C ARG A 34 5.36 -2.66 13.14
N TYR A 35 4.61 -1.59 12.90
CA TYR A 35 4.59 -0.42 13.80
C TYR A 35 4.27 -0.77 15.27
N ILE A 36 3.42 -1.78 15.51
CA ILE A 36 3.07 -2.18 16.87
C ILE A 36 4.25 -2.84 17.61
N ASP A 37 5.11 -3.56 16.89
CA ASP A 37 6.31 -4.18 17.48
C ASP A 37 7.26 -3.10 17.99
N LEU A 38 7.35 -1.95 17.31
CA LEU A 38 8.12 -0.79 17.77
C LEU A 38 7.54 -0.12 19.03
N LEU A 39 6.23 -0.24 19.28
CA LEU A 39 5.58 0.31 20.48
C LEU A 39 5.74 -0.60 21.69
N ASP A 40 5.67 -1.92 21.47
CA ASP A 40 5.81 -2.93 22.53
C ASP A 40 7.29 -3.16 22.91
N ASP A 41 8.22 -3.11 21.94
CA ASP A 41 9.67 -3.27 22.18
C ASP A 41 10.35 -1.95 22.65
N GLY A 42 9.63 -0.83 22.60
CA GLY A 42 10.10 0.52 22.93
C GLY A 42 10.38 0.78 24.42
N LEU A 43 10.30 -0.25 25.28
CA LEU A 43 10.60 -0.10 26.71
C LEU A 43 12.03 -0.48 27.10
N ASP A 44 12.77 -1.30 26.33
CA ASP A 44 14.06 -1.85 26.78
C ASP A 44 15.14 -2.00 25.69
N GLY A 45 15.24 -1.07 24.75
CA GLY A 45 16.41 -0.94 23.86
C GLY A 45 16.65 -2.10 22.89
N TYR A 46 15.65 -2.95 22.65
CA TYR A 46 15.67 -3.98 21.61
C TYR A 46 15.09 -3.41 20.31
N GLU A 47 15.85 -3.50 19.21
CA GLU A 47 15.33 -3.19 17.88
C GLU A 47 14.39 -4.32 17.41
N ALA A 48 13.13 -3.98 17.11
CA ALA A 48 12.17 -4.93 16.56
C ALA A 48 12.71 -5.57 15.25
N PRO A 49 12.48 -6.88 15.02
CA PRO A 49 13.02 -7.56 13.87
C PRO A 49 12.48 -6.99 12.54
N PRO A 50 13.31 -6.93 11.48
CA PRO A 50 12.86 -6.44 10.18
C PRO A 50 11.80 -7.36 9.57
N SER A 51 10.83 -6.76 8.89
CA SER A 51 9.79 -7.51 8.16
C SER A 51 10.30 -8.01 6.80
N ARG A 52 9.54 -8.94 6.20
CA ARG A 52 9.72 -9.30 4.79
C ARG A 52 9.68 -8.04 3.90
N PRO A 53 10.42 -8.01 2.78
CA PRO A 53 10.38 -6.89 1.83
C PRO A 53 8.95 -6.55 1.41
N HIS A 54 8.60 -5.27 1.44
CA HIS A 54 7.25 -4.79 1.15
C HIS A 54 7.27 -3.36 0.62
N ILE A 55 6.07 -2.84 0.30
CA ILE A 55 5.83 -1.48 -0.15
C ILE A 55 5.00 -0.68 0.86
N HIS A 56 5.19 0.63 0.83
CA HIS A 56 4.31 1.61 1.47
C HIS A 56 3.68 2.50 0.41
N LEU A 57 2.37 2.70 0.52
CA LEU A 57 1.61 3.56 -0.38
C LEU A 57 1.14 4.79 0.40
N THR A 58 1.38 5.95 -0.18
CA THR A 58 0.63 7.15 0.16
C THR A 58 -0.49 7.30 -0.85
N VAL A 59 -1.72 7.47 -0.37
CA VAL A 59 -2.92 7.49 -1.20
C VAL A 59 -3.84 8.65 -0.85
N GLU A 60 -4.71 9.01 -1.77
CA GLU A 60 -5.80 9.97 -1.59
C GLU A 60 -7.13 9.36 -2.03
N THR A 61 -8.25 9.88 -1.54
CA THR A 61 -9.58 9.55 -2.09
C THR A 61 -9.76 10.22 -3.45
N LEU A 62 -10.72 9.74 -4.25
CA LEU A 62 -10.96 10.29 -5.59
C LEU A 62 -11.40 11.76 -5.60
N ASP A 63 -11.97 12.25 -4.49
CA ASP A 63 -12.30 13.68 -4.28
C ASP A 63 -11.11 14.50 -3.75
N GLY A 64 -9.91 13.93 -3.69
CA GLY A 64 -8.66 14.61 -3.34
C GLY A 64 -8.41 14.77 -1.84
N LYS A 65 -9.07 14.00 -0.97
CA LYS A 65 -8.77 14.01 0.47
C LYS A 65 -7.62 13.05 0.79
N GLY A 66 -6.73 13.46 1.69
CA GLY A 66 -5.55 12.69 2.09
C GLY A 66 -4.46 13.59 2.66
N PRO A 67 -3.22 13.10 2.83
CA PRO A 67 -2.79 11.74 2.50
C PRO A 67 -3.24 10.69 3.53
N PHE A 68 -3.53 9.49 3.03
CA PHE A 68 -3.70 8.26 3.82
C PHE A 68 -2.55 7.30 3.53
N TYR A 69 -2.32 6.35 4.43
CA TYR A 69 -1.20 5.42 4.35
C TYR A 69 -1.68 3.97 4.32
N LEU A 70 -1.29 3.24 3.28
CA LEU A 70 -1.51 1.80 3.15
C LEU A 70 -0.13 1.14 3.13
N ASN A 71 0.27 0.53 4.24
CA ASN A 71 1.64 0.12 4.50
C ASN A 71 1.75 -1.40 4.68
N GLY A 72 2.90 -1.97 4.29
CA GLY A 72 3.21 -3.36 4.60
C GLY A 72 2.69 -4.35 3.58
N PHE A 73 2.58 -3.98 2.30
CA PHE A 73 2.07 -4.87 1.26
C PHE A 73 3.19 -5.50 0.43
N ASP A 74 3.09 -6.79 0.17
CA ASP A 74 3.96 -7.49 -0.76
C ASP A 74 3.68 -7.02 -2.20
N GLU A 75 4.72 -6.66 -2.94
CA GLU A 75 4.59 -6.05 -4.27
C GLU A 75 4.02 -7.02 -5.33
N GLU A 76 4.28 -8.31 -5.18
CA GLU A 76 3.93 -9.32 -6.19
C GLU A 76 2.52 -9.89 -5.97
N THR A 77 2.11 -9.96 -4.71
CA THR A 77 0.87 -10.63 -4.30
C THR A 77 -0.20 -9.64 -3.83
N LEU A 78 0.18 -8.43 -3.43
CA LEU A 78 -0.69 -7.42 -2.80
C LEU A 78 -1.29 -7.84 -1.45
N TRP A 79 -0.75 -8.89 -0.84
CA TRP A 79 -1.10 -9.28 0.52
C TRP A 79 -0.24 -8.53 1.52
N SER A 80 -0.83 -8.20 2.66
CA SER A 80 -0.09 -7.67 3.79
C SER A 80 0.97 -8.68 4.25
N VAL A 81 2.15 -8.19 4.59
CA VAL A 81 3.21 -9.02 5.17
C VAL A 81 2.99 -9.26 6.67
N TRP A 82 2.04 -8.57 7.28
CA TRP A 82 1.79 -8.55 8.74
C TRP A 82 0.46 -9.21 9.16
N ASN A 83 -0.53 -9.31 8.28
CA ASN A 83 -1.87 -9.82 8.60
C ASN A 83 -2.62 -10.28 7.33
N ASN A 84 -3.94 -10.51 7.45
CA ASN A 84 -4.81 -10.96 6.35
C ASN A 84 -5.37 -9.82 5.48
N ASP A 85 -4.79 -8.62 5.57
CA ASP A 85 -5.19 -7.49 4.74
C ASP A 85 -4.66 -7.67 3.32
N ARG A 86 -5.37 -7.13 2.33
CA ARG A 86 -4.96 -7.17 0.92
C ARG A 86 -5.38 -5.92 0.17
N LEU A 87 -4.60 -5.60 -0.86
CA LEU A 87 -4.98 -4.61 -1.85
C LEU A 87 -5.56 -5.28 -3.09
N GLU A 88 -6.55 -4.64 -3.68
CA GLU A 88 -7.10 -4.99 -4.98
C GLU A 88 -6.88 -3.80 -5.93
N LEU A 89 -6.13 -4.05 -7.02
CA LEU A 89 -5.95 -3.09 -8.11
C LEU A 89 -7.26 -2.95 -8.88
N LEU A 90 -7.70 -1.71 -9.05
CA LEU A 90 -8.92 -1.36 -9.76
C LEU A 90 -8.62 -0.89 -11.18
N PRO A 91 -9.61 -0.95 -12.09
CA PRO A 91 -9.48 -0.33 -13.40
C PRO A 91 -9.18 1.19 -13.28
N PRO A 92 -8.47 1.78 -14.25
CA PRO A 92 -8.27 3.23 -14.31
C PRO A 92 -9.60 3.99 -14.37
N ASP A 93 -9.66 5.18 -13.77
CA ASP A 93 -10.85 6.05 -13.77
C ASP A 93 -11.01 6.87 -15.07
N THR A 94 -9.94 7.06 -15.85
CA THR A 94 -10.03 7.61 -17.20
C THR A 94 -10.27 6.52 -18.25
N PRO A 95 -11.17 6.73 -19.25
CA PRO A 95 -11.21 5.87 -20.41
C PRO A 95 -9.83 5.87 -21.06
N VAL A 96 -9.28 4.68 -21.32
CA VAL A 96 -8.08 4.52 -22.14
C VAL A 96 -8.36 5.22 -23.45
N GLN A 97 -7.81 6.42 -23.63
CA GLN A 97 -7.94 7.14 -24.88
C GLN A 97 -7.03 6.42 -25.86
N THR A 98 -7.57 5.38 -26.50
CA THR A 98 -6.93 4.68 -27.61
C THR A 98 -6.92 5.64 -28.80
N SER A 99 -6.05 6.63 -28.75
CA SER A 99 -5.70 7.43 -29.91
C SER A 99 -4.95 6.49 -30.86
N MET A 100 -5.70 5.86 -31.77
CA MET A 100 -5.12 5.26 -32.97
C MET A 100 -4.41 6.37 -33.74
N PHE A 101 -3.09 6.29 -33.79
CA PHE A 101 -2.28 6.94 -34.83
C PHE A 101 -1.99 5.91 -35.91
#